data_AF-A0A3D3UQN0-F1
#
_entry.id   AF-A0A3D3UQN0-F1
#
_cell.length_a   1.000
_cell.length_b   1.000
_cell.length_c   1.000
_cell.angle_alpha   90.00
_cell.angle_beta   90.00
_cell.angle_gamma   90.00
#
_symmetry.space_group_name_H-M   'P 1'
#
loop_
_entity.id
_entity.type
_entity.pdbx_description
1 polymer ?
#
loop_
_entity_poly.entity_id
_entity_poly.type
_entity_poly.pdbx_seq_one_letter_code
_entity_poly.pdbx_strand_id
1 'polypeptide(L)'
;MAKITFSIEEFTQVLISNELLRGEILRPKVEGDRIHFVIKTNSFILPYIPASLGYLGFSDNLATFELTIVSSYLNKAVSRLKQMLQLKIPSYMRLEYPKIFVDVDNLLKEKNIRGVRVKDVSLEGGNFTITTCNI
;
A
#
# COMPACT_ATOMS: atom_id res chain seq x y z
N MET A 1 9.92 -10.12 -21.93
CA MET A 1 9.85 -9.03 -20.93
C MET A 1 8.45 -8.49 -20.99
N ALA A 2 7.70 -8.58 -19.89
CA ALA A 2 6.31 -8.13 -19.84
C ALA A 2 6.22 -6.91 -18.92
N LYS A 3 5.31 -6.00 -19.24
CA LYS A 3 4.99 -4.84 -18.40
C LYS A 3 3.53 -4.95 -18.01
N ILE A 4 3.28 -4.83 -16.72
CA ILE A 4 1.93 -4.73 -16.19
C ILE A 4 1.79 -3.32 -15.66
N THR A 5 0.99 -2.50 -16.34
CA THR A 5 0.78 -1.09 -16.00
C THR A 5 -0.66 -0.90 -15.59
N PHE A 6 -0.84 -0.20 -14.47
CA PHE A 6 -2.14 0.20 -13.94
C PHE A 6 -2.08 1.70 -13.65
N SER A 7 -3.20 2.41 -13.79
CA SER A 7 -3.31 3.74 -13.17
C SER A 7 -3.29 3.61 -11.64
N ILE A 8 -2.97 4.69 -10.92
CA ILE A 8 -3.06 4.69 -9.46
C ILE A 8 -4.52 4.45 -9.02
N GLU A 9 -5.51 4.92 -9.78
CA GLU A 9 -6.91 4.60 -9.52
C GLU A 9 -7.18 3.09 -9.63
N GLU A 10 -6.69 2.44 -10.69
CA GLU A 10 -6.81 0.99 -10.87
C GLU A 10 -6.05 0.23 -9.77
N PHE A 11 -4.84 0.67 -9.43
CA PHE A 11 -4.07 0.09 -8.33
C PHE A 11 -4.82 0.20 -7.00
N THR A 12 -5.46 1.34 -6.74
CA THR A 12 -6.28 1.56 -5.55
C THR A 12 -7.50 0.62 -5.55
N GLN A 13 -8.17 0.44 -6.68
CA GLN A 13 -9.26 -0.53 -6.82
C GLN A 13 -8.79 -1.97 -6.61
N VAL A 14 -7.58 -2.32 -7.09
CA VAL A 14 -6.94 -3.62 -6.82
C VAL A 14 -6.69 -3.78 -5.31
N LEU A 15 -6.14 -2.78 -4.63
CA LEU A 15 -5.92 -2.83 -3.18
C LEU A 15 -7.23 -3.00 -2.39
N ILE A 16 -8.31 -2.31 -2.79
CA ILE A 16 -9.63 -2.45 -2.15
C ILE A 16 -10.23 -3.83 -2.42
N SER A 17 -10.24 -4.25 -3.69
CA SER A 17 -10.86 -5.49 -4.15
C SER A 17 -10.16 -6.73 -3.59
N ASN A 18 -8.86 -6.64 -3.31
CA ASN A 18 -8.08 -7.72 -2.70
C ASN A 18 -8.13 -7.73 -1.18
N GLU A 19 -9.03 -6.95 -0.57
CA GLU A 19 -9.22 -6.88 0.88
C GLU A 19 -8.03 -6.34 1.67
N LEU A 20 -6.99 -5.90 0.98
CA LEU A 20 -5.83 -5.23 1.57
C LEU A 20 -6.23 -3.93 2.30
N LEU A 21 -7.36 -3.34 1.88
CA LEU A 21 -7.93 -2.11 2.43
C LEU A 21 -9.36 -2.33 2.96
N ARG A 22 -9.66 -3.48 3.57
CA ARG A 22 -11.05 -3.81 3.97
C ARG A 22 -11.54 -3.09 5.22
N GLY A 23 -12.74 -2.50 5.13
CA GLY A 23 -13.62 -2.04 6.23
C GLY A 23 -13.13 -0.83 7.03
N GLU A 24 -11.83 -0.64 7.02
CA GLU A 24 -11.08 0.31 7.81
C GLU A 24 -10.49 1.42 6.93
N ILE A 25 -10.53 1.33 5.59
CA ILE A 25 -10.08 2.39 4.67
C ILE A 25 -11.29 2.94 3.92
N LEU A 26 -11.51 4.24 4.01
CA LEU A 26 -12.67 4.94 3.47
C LEU A 26 -12.23 6.06 2.51
N ARG A 27 -13.08 6.35 1.52
CA ARG A 27 -12.95 7.49 0.61
C ARG A 27 -11.54 7.60 -0.04
N PRO A 28 -11.03 6.52 -0.63
CA PRO A 28 -9.77 6.61 -1.35
C PRO A 28 -9.90 7.60 -2.51
N LYS A 29 -8.93 8.50 -2.65
CA LYS A 29 -8.85 9.51 -3.69
C LYS A 29 -7.41 9.63 -4.16
N VAL A 30 -7.21 9.62 -5.46
CA VAL A 30 -5.90 9.84 -6.07
C VAL A 30 -5.72 11.33 -6.33
N GLU A 31 -4.58 11.89 -5.90
CA GLU A 31 -4.17 13.26 -6.22
C GLU A 31 -2.67 13.25 -6.57
N GLY A 32 -2.37 13.41 -7.86
CA GLY A 32 -1.00 13.24 -8.37
C GLY A 32 -0.49 11.82 -8.09
N ASP A 33 0.69 11.72 -7.49
CA ASP A 33 1.35 10.45 -7.17
C ASP A 33 1.03 9.93 -5.76
N ARG A 34 -0.03 10.44 -5.13
CA ARG A 34 -0.45 10.06 -3.78
C ARG A 34 -1.88 9.52 -3.76
N ILE A 35 -2.09 8.50 -2.93
CA ILE A 35 -3.42 7.97 -2.61
C ILE A 35 -3.81 8.53 -1.24
N HIS A 36 -4.82 9.38 -1.20
CA HIS A 36 -5.42 9.91 0.02
C HIS A 36 -6.57 9.02 0.46
N PHE A 37 -6.70 8.76 1.75
CA PHE A 37 -7.78 7.95 2.30
C PHE A 37 -8.01 8.26 3.78
N VAL A 38 -9.09 7.72 4.33
CA VAL A 38 -9.42 7.84 5.75
C VAL A 38 -9.45 6.45 6.38
N ILE A 39 -8.65 6.25 7.42
CA ILE A 39 -8.64 5.00 8.17
C ILE A 39 -9.73 5.07 9.24
N LYS A 40 -10.82 4.32 9.09
CA LYS A 40 -11.78 4.04 10.16
C LYS A 40 -11.13 3.10 11.18
N THR A 41 -11.05 3.55 12.42
CA THR A 41 -10.58 2.74 13.54
C THR A 41 -11.76 2.21 14.35
N ASN A 42 -11.55 1.14 15.11
CA ASN A 42 -12.51 0.62 16.08
C ASN A 42 -12.49 1.39 17.42
N SER A 43 -11.96 2.62 17.45
CA SER A 43 -11.82 3.44 18.66
C SER A 43 -12.91 4.51 18.73
N PHE A 44 -13.53 4.67 19.91
CA PHE A 44 -14.47 5.76 20.18
C PHE A 44 -13.79 7.15 20.19
N ILE A 45 -12.51 7.21 20.58
CA ILE A 45 -11.77 8.47 20.79
C ILE A 45 -11.20 9.02 19.47
N LEU A 46 -10.82 8.13 18.55
CA LEU A 46 -10.25 8.53 17.26
C LEU A 46 -10.79 7.61 16.15
N PRO A 47 -12.09 7.72 15.84
CA PRO A 47 -12.77 6.78 14.93
C PRO A 47 -12.30 6.90 13.49
N TYR A 48 -11.68 8.02 13.11
CA TYR A 48 -11.22 8.28 11.75
C TYR A 48 -9.83 8.93 11.77
N ILE A 49 -8.93 8.43 10.93
CA ILE A 49 -7.56 8.94 10.78
C ILE A 49 -7.32 9.22 9.30
N PRO A 50 -7.30 10.51 8.87
CA PRO A 50 -6.88 10.85 7.52
C PRO A 50 -5.42 10.46 7.29
N ALA A 51 -5.16 9.82 6.16
CA ALA A 51 -3.83 9.37 5.76
C ALA A 51 -3.62 9.52 4.25
N SER A 52 -2.36 9.51 3.85
CA SER A 52 -1.97 9.40 2.45
C SER A 52 -0.81 8.42 2.29
N LEU A 53 -0.78 7.76 1.13
CA LEU A 53 0.27 6.85 0.72
C LEU A 53 0.97 7.42 -0.51
N GLY A 54 2.29 7.60 -0.45
CA GLY A 54 3.11 8.01 -1.58
C GLY A 54 4.12 6.91 -1.93
N TYR A 55 4.40 6.68 -3.20
CA TYR A 55 5.44 5.74 -3.61
C TYR A 55 6.84 6.35 -3.43
N LEU A 56 7.76 5.61 -2.82
CA LEU A 56 9.14 6.04 -2.62
C LEU A 56 10.13 5.38 -3.57
N GLY A 57 9.85 4.15 -4.01
CA GLY A 57 10.73 3.41 -4.92
C GLY A 57 10.71 1.91 -4.67
N PHE A 58 11.48 1.19 -5.48
CA PHE A 58 11.62 -0.26 -5.41
C PHE A 58 13.08 -0.66 -5.39
N SER A 59 13.44 -1.48 -4.40
CA SER A 59 14.79 -2.01 -4.23
C SER A 59 14.71 -3.35 -3.51
N ASP A 60 15.60 -4.28 -3.83
CA ASP A 60 15.68 -5.59 -3.16
C ASP A 60 14.33 -6.34 -3.11
N ASN A 61 13.56 -6.27 -4.20
CA ASN A 61 12.21 -6.85 -4.32
C ASN A 61 11.14 -6.24 -3.37
N LEU A 62 11.46 -5.12 -2.72
CA LEU A 62 10.54 -4.38 -1.85
C LEU A 62 10.09 -3.08 -2.52
N ALA A 63 8.79 -2.97 -2.77
CA ALA A 63 8.15 -1.70 -3.08
C ALA A 63 7.96 -0.93 -1.77
N THR A 64 8.53 0.27 -1.70
CA THR A 64 8.50 1.12 -0.52
C THR A 64 7.53 2.27 -0.72
N PHE A 65 6.67 2.49 0.28
CA PHE A 65 5.71 3.57 0.31
C PHE A 65 5.84 4.38 1.59
N GLU A 66 5.58 5.68 1.51
CA GLU A 66 5.45 6.58 2.65
C GLU A 66 3.98 6.69 3.06
N LEU A 67 3.67 6.30 4.28
CA LEU A 67 2.40 6.54 4.95
C LEU A 67 2.48 7.83 5.77
N THR A 68 1.74 8.85 5.34
CA THR A 68 1.56 10.09 6.09
C THR A 68 0.21 10.07 6.81
N ILE A 69 0.19 10.41 8.09
CA ILE A 69 -1.05 10.55 8.87
C ILE A 69 -1.24 12.03 9.22
N VAL A 70 -2.44 12.57 8.95
CA VAL A 70 -2.79 13.94 9.32
C VAL A 70 -3.65 13.88 10.58
N SER A 71 -3.04 14.07 11.75
CA SER A 71 -3.73 14.07 13.04
C SER A 71 -3.08 15.00 14.07
N SER A 72 -3.90 15.75 14.81
CA SER A 72 -3.47 16.54 15.97
C SER A 72 -2.87 15.67 17.09
N TYR A 73 -3.11 14.35 17.05
CA TYR A 73 -2.66 13.37 18.03
C TYR A 73 -1.82 12.26 17.37
N LEU A 74 -0.85 12.65 16.53
CA LEU A 74 0.04 11.76 15.77
C LEU A 74 0.48 10.51 16.54
N ASN A 75 0.99 10.66 17.77
CA ASN A 75 1.47 9.52 18.57
C ASN A 75 0.37 8.49 18.88
N LYS A 76 -0.86 8.95 19.21
CA LYS A 76 -2.00 8.04 19.45
C LYS A 76 -2.47 7.39 18.15
N ALA A 77 -2.51 8.15 17.06
CA ALA A 77 -2.90 7.65 15.74
C ALA A 77 -1.93 6.55 15.26
N VAL A 78 -0.62 6.79 15.35
CA VAL A 78 0.42 5.82 14.99
C VAL A 78 0.34 4.57 15.87
N SER A 79 0.18 4.73 17.19
CA SER A 79 0.05 3.58 18.10
C SER A 79 -1.16 2.71 17.77
N ARG A 80 -2.30 3.32 17.43
CA ARG A 80 -3.52 2.59 17.06
C ARG A 80 -3.39 1.90 15.71
N LEU A 81 -2.80 2.59 14.74
CA LEU A 81 -2.50 2.03 13.42
C LEU A 81 -1.60 0.79 13.55
N LYS A 82 -0.53 0.88 14.35
CA LYS A 82 0.35 -0.26 14.64
C LYS A 82 -0.41 -1.44 15.25
N GLN A 83 -1.29 -1.19 16.23
CA GLN A 83 -2.11 -2.24 16.84
C GLN A 83 -3.08 -2.90 15.84
N MET A 84 -3.77 -2.11 15.00
CA MET A 84 -4.69 -2.65 13.99
C MET A 84 -3.96 -3.49 12.95
N LEU A 85 -2.82 -2.99 12.47
CA LEU A 85 -2.05 -3.65 11.43
C LEU A 85 -1.30 -4.89 11.95
N GLN A 86 -0.80 -4.90 13.19
CA GLN A 86 -0.20 -6.11 13.79
C GLN A 86 -1.16 -7.31 13.83
N LEU A 87 -2.47 -7.07 13.84
CA LEU A 87 -3.47 -8.14 13.90
C LEU A 87 -3.82 -8.72 12.51
N LYS A 88 -3.49 -8.02 11.41
CA LYS A 88 -3.98 -8.36 10.06
C LYS A 88 -3.01 -8.10 8.91
N ILE A 89 -1.75 -7.71 9.16
CA ILE A 89 -0.77 -7.48 8.09
C ILE A 89 -0.54 -8.80 7.33
N PRO A 90 -0.73 -8.82 6.00
CA PRO A 90 -0.36 -9.97 5.18
C PRO A 90 1.15 -10.26 5.21
N SER A 91 1.53 -11.51 4.96
CA SER A 91 2.92 -11.97 5.04
C SER A 91 3.90 -11.22 4.12
N TYR A 92 3.40 -10.69 3.00
CA TYR A 92 4.15 -9.91 2.01
C TYR A 92 4.23 -8.42 2.33
N MET A 93 3.64 -7.93 3.44
CA MET A 93 3.66 -6.53 3.81
C MET A 93 4.35 -6.33 5.16
N ARG A 94 5.07 -5.23 5.32
CA ARG A 94 5.67 -4.83 6.60
C ARG A 94 5.50 -3.33 6.79
N LEU A 95 5.01 -2.94 7.98
CA LEU A 95 4.91 -1.53 8.37
C LEU A 95 6.06 -1.18 9.33
N GLU A 96 6.89 -0.21 8.94
CA GLU A 96 7.86 0.47 9.79
C GLU A 96 7.61 1.97 9.68
N TYR A 97 6.62 2.48 10.42
CA TYR A 97 6.16 3.87 10.29
C TYR A 97 7.33 4.88 10.25
N PRO A 98 7.36 5.81 9.27
CA PRO A 98 6.30 6.09 8.31
C PRO A 98 6.32 5.24 7.03
N LYS A 99 7.16 4.21 6.93
CA LYS A 99 7.32 3.40 5.71
C LYS A 99 6.46 2.13 5.72
N ILE A 100 5.90 1.81 4.57
CA ILE A 100 5.30 0.50 4.26
C ILE A 100 6.17 -0.17 3.21
N PHE A 101 6.56 -1.41 3.47
CA PHE A 101 7.28 -2.26 2.54
C PHE A 101 6.35 -3.36 2.04
N VAL A 102 6.36 -3.60 0.73
CA VAL A 102 5.60 -4.67 0.09
C VAL A 102 6.57 -5.53 -0.70
N ASP A 103 6.69 -6.80 -0.31
CA ASP A 103 7.40 -7.82 -1.07
C ASP A 103 6.56 -8.20 -2.29
N VAL A 104 7.01 -7.74 -3.46
CA VAL A 104 6.23 -7.85 -4.69
C VAL A 104 6.21 -9.30 -5.18
N ASP A 105 7.33 -10.03 -5.11
CA ASP A 105 7.35 -11.45 -5.47
C ASP A 105 6.42 -12.29 -4.57
N ASN A 106 6.41 -12.06 -3.25
CA ASN A 106 5.53 -12.80 -2.35
C ASN A 106 4.06 -12.43 -2.56
N LEU A 107 3.75 -11.15 -2.83
CA LEU A 107 2.42 -10.73 -3.27
C LEU A 107 1.98 -11.49 -4.54
N LEU A 108 2.83 -11.56 -5.56
CA LEU A 108 2.53 -12.27 -6.81
C LEU A 108 2.30 -13.78 -6.58
N LYS A 109 3.12 -14.41 -5.74
CA LYS A 109 2.96 -15.82 -5.35
C LYS A 109 1.63 -16.08 -4.65
N GLU A 110 1.24 -15.23 -3.70
CA GLU A 110 -0.06 -15.34 -3.03
C GLU A 110 -1.23 -15.19 -4.01
N LYS A 111 -1.05 -14.45 -5.11
CA LYS A 111 -2.02 -14.31 -6.19
C LYS A 111 -1.89 -15.39 -7.28
N ASN A 112 -1.14 -16.46 -7.03
CA ASN A 112 -0.87 -17.55 -7.97
C ASN A 112 -0.21 -17.12 -9.29
N ILE A 113 0.41 -15.94 -9.34
CA ILE A 113 1.21 -15.50 -10.48
C ILE A 113 2.63 -16.03 -10.26
N ARG A 114 3.01 -17.07 -11.03
CA ARG A 114 4.30 -17.77 -10.92
C ARG A 114 5.07 -17.67 -12.22
N GLY A 115 6.38 -17.93 -12.17
CA GLY A 115 7.25 -17.96 -13.36
C GLY A 115 7.67 -16.57 -13.85
N VAL A 116 7.47 -15.53 -13.04
CA VAL A 116 7.87 -14.16 -13.34
C VAL A 116 8.82 -13.66 -12.25
N ARG A 117 9.87 -12.95 -12.65
CA ARG A 117 10.74 -12.21 -11.74
C ARG A 117 10.45 -10.73 -11.91
N VAL A 118 10.20 -10.02 -10.81
CA VAL A 118 10.05 -8.56 -10.85
C VAL A 118 11.44 -7.95 -11.05
N LYS A 119 11.58 -7.19 -12.13
CA LYS A 119 12.81 -6.45 -12.44
C LYS A 119 12.77 -5.06 -11.84
N ASP A 120 11.62 -4.40 -11.94
CA ASP A 120 11.46 -3.01 -11.55
C ASP A 120 10.00 -2.69 -11.26
N VAL A 121 9.78 -1.69 -10.42
CA VAL A 121 8.47 -1.09 -10.14
C VAL A 121 8.64 0.43 -10.18
N SER A 122 7.79 1.10 -10.95
CA SER A 122 7.82 2.56 -11.08
C SER A 122 6.43 3.18 -10.91
N LEU A 123 6.41 4.42 -10.43
CA LEU A 123 5.23 5.27 -10.44
C LEU A 123 5.57 6.54 -11.21
N GLU A 124 5.00 6.69 -12.40
CA GLU A 124 5.25 7.84 -13.27
C GLU A 124 3.95 8.33 -13.90
N GLY A 125 3.66 9.63 -13.72
CA GLY A 125 2.50 10.27 -14.31
C GLY A 125 1.17 9.61 -13.91
N GLY A 126 1.04 9.20 -12.65
CA GLY A 126 -0.15 8.49 -12.17
C GLY A 126 -0.25 7.02 -12.61
N ASN A 127 0.81 6.43 -13.20
CA ASN A 127 0.82 5.02 -13.59
C ASN A 127 1.79 4.20 -12.74
N PHE A 128 1.27 3.16 -12.11
CA PHE A 128 2.05 2.14 -11.40
C PHE A 128 2.39 1.00 -12.35
N THR A 129 3.68 0.82 -12.65
CA THR A 129 4.16 -0.18 -13.60
C THR A 129 5.04 -1.21 -12.91
N ILE A 130 4.67 -2.49 -13.02
CA ILE A 130 5.50 -3.63 -12.64
C ILE A 130 6.14 -4.18 -13.91
N THR A 131 7.47 -4.13 -13.99
CA THR A 131 8.23 -4.69 -15.09
C THR A 131 8.76 -6.06 -14.71
N THR A 132 8.43 -7.09 -15.48
CA THR A 132 8.85 -8.46 -15.23
C THR A 132 9.81 -8.98 -16.30
N CYS A 133 10.72 -9.85 -15.89
CA CYS A 133 11.53 -10.68 -16.78
C CYS A 133 11.21 -12.17 -16.55
N ASN A 134 11.50 -12.98 -17.58
CA ASN A 134 11.46 -14.43 -17.44
C ASN A 134 12.60 -14.86 -16.51
N ILE A 135 12.33 -15.91 -15.73
CA ILE A 135 13.31 -16.57 -14.84
C ILE A 135 14.36 -17.29 -15.69
#